data_AF-A0A135SKH0-F1
#
_entry.id   AF-A0A135SKH0-F1
#
_cell.length_a   1.000
_cell.length_b   1.000
_cell.length_c   1.000
_cell.angle_alpha   90.00
_cell.angle_beta   90.00
_cell.angle_gamma   90.00
#
_symmetry.space_group_name_H-M   'P 1'
#
loop_
_entity.id
_entity.type
_entity.pdbx_description
1 polymer ?
#
loop_
_entity_poly.entity_id
_entity_poly.type
_entity_poly.pdbx_seq_one_letter_code
_entity_poly.pdbx_strand_id
1 'polypeptide(L)'
;MANEDRDPEKLIAEFEPLLHAYLRRTDPRTRPTELQLDRLRSCLTSKTEGVPDTAYLGDLEQKLPLIKKIYESLPQDHPENLDTARFWSGLWALEVHSLKDIAAKFEEIGSDERNERALQKYLANLDDAAAKFPKLLRMGMIFSFQFDLQKLIRFSVMKGYAQEKDSGGAQLDEGTPGDTASTAARKRRASTSEQSATPQKMPKKTAQKTAQKTPKNTRNKAKSDEALNRDNKRCIVTNMETPQVCYIIPFGLLNCKRALWPLLDAMQAWFGEEAVIKAQRILCEEDDDNIIDEPANMLCLNAQLHKWWADGKFMLKPIGPPYKEPMEDDGVATDLQTANQLNPRHSMSTRRAEKQPAERFRWCQEMTFNWLKWTNIKMKDRVSFDCNPSKKFQPHDYKPLVATGLDPWKTVTDGKLIKVYADFEADLPSYDLLQLQANLLTAFSLTAGADPKLYESDDEDV
;
A
#
# COMPACT_ATOMS: atom_id res chain seq x y z
N MET A 1 27.87 -2.72 11.57
CA MET A 1 28.27 -3.09 12.95
C MET A 1 26.99 -3.06 13.77
N ALA A 2 26.65 -4.17 14.42
CA ALA A 2 25.41 -4.28 15.20
C ALA A 2 25.50 -3.47 16.49
N ASN A 3 24.33 -3.08 17.02
CA ASN A 3 24.23 -2.28 18.25
C ASN A 3 23.19 -2.85 19.25
N GLU A 4 22.66 -4.05 18.96
CA GLU A 4 21.51 -4.65 19.64
C GLU A 4 21.88 -5.26 21.01
N ASP A 5 23.15 -5.59 21.22
CA ASP A 5 23.73 -6.06 22.49
C ASP A 5 24.31 -4.92 23.36
N ARG A 6 24.02 -3.64 23.04
CA ARG A 6 24.41 -2.53 23.90
C ARG A 6 23.37 -2.34 25.01
N ASP A 7 23.72 -2.90 26.17
CA ASP A 7 23.18 -2.53 27.49
C ASP A 7 22.70 -1.06 27.54
N PRO A 8 21.40 -0.81 27.84
CA PRO A 8 20.84 0.53 27.91
C PRO A 8 21.59 1.47 28.85
N GLU A 9 22.13 0.99 29.98
CA GLU A 9 22.88 1.83 30.92
C GLU A 9 24.20 2.29 30.31
N LYS A 10 24.86 1.41 29.55
CA LYS A 10 26.07 1.71 28.79
C LYS A 10 25.81 2.67 27.63
N LEU A 11 24.66 2.55 26.96
CA LEU A 11 24.22 3.51 25.92
C LEU A 11 23.94 4.89 26.52
N ILE A 12 23.28 4.95 27.69
CA ILE A 12 23.07 6.19 28.45
C ILE A 12 24.41 6.81 28.83
N ALA A 13 25.37 6.03 29.35
CA ALA A 13 26.71 6.50 29.71
C ALA A 13 27.55 6.99 28.51
N GLU A 14 27.33 6.48 27.29
CA GLU A 14 27.95 7.02 26.07
C GLU A 14 27.32 8.34 25.60
N PHE A 15 26.00 8.52 25.81
CA PHE A 15 25.29 9.75 25.44
C PHE A 15 25.36 10.84 26.51
N GLU A 16 25.60 10.53 27.78
CA GLU A 16 25.69 11.50 28.88
C GLU A 16 26.79 12.57 28.69
N PRO A 17 28.03 12.24 28.23
CA PRO A 17 29.03 13.24 27.87
C PRO A 17 28.59 14.16 26.73
N LEU A 18 27.87 13.63 25.73
CA LEU A 18 27.33 14.41 24.61
C LEU A 18 26.20 15.32 25.07
N LEU A 19 25.31 14.83 25.93
CA LEU A 19 24.25 15.60 26.58
C LEU A 19 24.85 16.73 27.42
N HIS A 20 25.89 16.47 28.20
CA HIS A 20 26.62 17.50 28.95
C HIS A 20 27.32 18.52 28.05
N ALA A 21 27.96 18.10 26.95
CA ALA A 21 28.57 19.02 25.99
C ALA A 21 27.53 19.90 25.29
N TYR A 22 26.36 19.36 24.98
CA TYR A 22 25.22 20.06 24.40
C TYR A 22 24.57 21.04 25.38
N LEU A 23 24.42 20.65 26.65
CA LEU A 23 23.94 21.49 27.75
C LEU A 23 24.90 22.62 28.13
N ARG A 24 26.22 22.45 27.95
CA ARG A 24 27.25 23.46 28.22
C ARG A 24 27.34 24.57 27.15
N ARG A 25 26.47 24.56 26.13
CA ARG A 25 26.40 25.63 25.12
C ARG A 25 25.95 26.95 25.76
N THR A 26 26.85 27.93 25.75
CA THR A 26 26.65 29.26 26.35
C THR A 26 25.87 30.22 25.45
N ASP A 27 25.84 29.99 24.13
CA ASP A 27 25.04 30.78 23.19
C ASP A 27 23.53 30.49 23.36
N PRO A 28 22.70 31.47 23.77
CA PRO A 28 21.26 31.29 23.93
C PRO A 28 20.52 30.85 22.66
N ARG A 29 21.12 31.06 21.47
CA ARG A 29 20.53 30.66 20.18
C ARG A 29 20.76 29.19 19.83
N THR A 30 21.68 28.51 20.51
CA THR A 30 22.01 27.08 20.26
C THR A 30 21.84 26.18 21.48
N ARG A 31 21.48 26.77 22.63
CA ARG A 31 21.05 26.07 23.84
C ARG A 31 19.64 25.48 23.63
N PRO A 32 19.40 24.19 23.96
CA PRO A 32 18.06 23.61 23.84
C PRO A 32 17.09 24.19 24.87
N THR A 33 15.81 24.24 24.51
CA THR A 33 14.71 24.55 25.45
C THR A 33 14.46 23.37 26.40
N GLU A 34 13.83 23.60 27.56
CA GLU A 34 13.45 22.47 28.45
C GLU A 34 12.55 21.46 27.73
N LEU A 35 11.60 21.93 26.92
CA LEU A 35 10.78 21.05 26.07
C LEU A 35 11.61 20.15 25.14
N GLN A 36 12.75 20.61 24.62
CA GLN A 36 13.67 19.78 23.84
C GLN A 36 14.46 18.79 24.71
N LEU A 37 14.84 19.18 25.94
CA LEU A 37 15.55 18.33 26.88
C LEU A 37 14.65 17.23 27.46
N ASP A 38 13.41 17.53 27.79
CA ASP A 38 12.45 16.54 28.30
C ASP A 38 11.96 15.61 27.19
N ARG A 39 11.87 16.09 25.95
CA ARG A 39 11.70 15.24 24.76
C ARG A 39 12.88 14.28 24.57
N LEU A 40 14.13 14.74 24.76
CA LEU A 40 15.32 13.91 24.66
C LEU A 40 15.41 12.90 25.82
N ARG A 41 15.16 13.33 27.06
CA ARG A 41 15.02 12.45 28.24
C ARG A 41 13.97 11.38 27.99
N SER A 42 12.75 11.76 27.62
CA SER A 42 11.64 10.84 27.33
C SER A 42 11.96 9.84 26.22
N CYS A 43 12.87 10.14 25.29
CA CYS A 43 13.30 9.25 24.21
C CYS A 43 14.41 8.27 24.69
N LEU A 44 15.27 8.72 25.60
CA LEU A 44 16.32 7.88 26.22
C LEU A 44 15.78 7.01 27.37
N THR A 45 14.75 7.46 28.10
CA THR A 45 14.17 6.77 29.25
C THR A 45 12.87 6.02 28.93
N SER A 46 12.33 6.14 27.72
CA SER A 46 11.29 5.24 27.24
C SER A 46 11.90 3.86 27.01
N LYS A 47 11.96 3.05 28.07
CA LYS A 47 11.93 1.60 27.92
C LYS A 47 10.66 1.29 27.13
N THR A 48 10.82 0.94 25.86
CA THR A 48 9.77 0.24 25.12
C THR A 48 9.59 -1.10 25.82
N GLU A 49 8.57 -1.21 26.67
CA GLU A 49 8.04 -2.50 27.06
C GLU A 49 7.71 -3.23 25.75
N GLY A 50 8.42 -4.34 25.52
CA GLY A 50 8.35 -5.06 24.26
C GLY A 50 7.01 -5.74 24.12
N VAL A 51 6.02 -5.01 23.58
CA VAL A 51 4.90 -5.63 22.86
C VAL A 51 5.53 -6.64 21.92
N PRO A 52 5.22 -7.94 22.00
CA PRO A 52 5.90 -8.93 21.19
C PRO A 52 5.79 -8.55 19.71
N ASP A 53 6.94 -8.53 19.00
CA ASP A 53 7.08 -8.09 17.59
C ASP A 53 6.37 -9.03 16.57
N THR A 54 5.32 -9.69 17.00
CA THR A 54 4.48 -10.65 16.28
C THR A 54 3.01 -10.40 16.63
N ALA A 55 2.65 -9.18 17.03
CA ALA A 55 1.30 -8.83 17.50
C ALA A 55 0.21 -9.12 16.45
N TYR A 56 0.54 -8.99 15.16
CA TYR A 56 -0.33 -9.39 14.05
C TYR A 56 -0.57 -10.90 13.92
N LEU A 57 0.25 -11.72 14.59
CA LEU A 57 0.07 -13.15 14.81
C LEU A 57 -0.35 -13.44 16.25
N GLY A 58 -0.99 -12.50 16.95
CA GLY A 58 -1.49 -12.69 18.32
C GLY A 58 -2.54 -13.81 18.45
N ASP A 59 -3.07 -14.31 17.34
CA ASP A 59 -3.98 -15.45 17.24
C ASP A 59 -3.26 -16.80 17.01
N LEU A 60 -1.93 -16.83 17.04
CA LEU A 60 -1.11 -18.00 16.66
C LEU A 60 -1.42 -19.28 17.45
N GLU A 61 -1.71 -19.19 18.75
CA GLU A 61 -2.07 -20.35 19.57
C GLU A 61 -3.41 -20.98 19.14
N GLN A 62 -4.32 -20.19 18.55
CA GLN A 62 -5.58 -20.66 18.00
C GLN A 62 -5.43 -21.15 16.55
N LYS A 63 -4.58 -20.48 15.76
CA LYS A 63 -4.31 -20.84 14.36
C LYS A 63 -3.55 -22.14 14.20
N LEU A 64 -2.47 -22.34 14.95
CA LEU A 64 -1.57 -23.49 14.80
C LEU A 64 -2.31 -24.85 14.84
N PRO A 65 -3.20 -25.16 15.81
CA PRO A 65 -3.93 -26.42 15.82
C PRO A 65 -4.96 -26.55 14.69
N LEU A 66 -5.53 -25.44 14.21
CA LEU A 66 -6.45 -25.45 13.06
C LEU A 66 -5.71 -25.72 11.74
N ILE A 67 -4.58 -25.05 11.52
CA ILE A 67 -3.71 -25.23 10.35
C ILE A 67 -3.15 -26.66 10.31
N LYS A 68 -2.73 -27.18 11.48
CA LYS A 68 -2.35 -28.58 11.65
C LYS A 68 -3.48 -29.54 11.26
N LYS A 69 -4.69 -29.34 11.82
CA LYS A 69 -5.87 -30.17 11.53
C LYS A 69 -6.26 -30.16 10.05
N ILE A 70 -6.20 -29.00 9.39
CA ILE A 70 -6.44 -28.86 7.94
C ILE A 70 -5.41 -29.70 7.16
N TYR A 71 -4.12 -29.59 7.49
CA TYR A 71 -3.06 -30.36 6.83
C TYR A 71 -3.20 -31.87 7.06
N GLU A 72 -3.52 -32.29 8.30
CA GLU A 72 -3.77 -33.70 8.66
C GLU A 72 -5.06 -34.26 8.02
N SER A 73 -5.92 -33.40 7.46
CA SER A 73 -7.11 -33.79 6.68
C SER A 73 -6.88 -33.85 5.16
N LEU A 74 -5.68 -33.55 4.67
CA LEU A 74 -5.34 -33.69 3.25
C LEU A 74 -5.07 -35.17 2.89
N PRO A 75 -5.55 -35.67 1.73
CA PRO A 75 -5.15 -36.96 1.19
C PRO A 75 -3.63 -37.08 1.02
N GLN A 76 -3.08 -38.30 0.99
CA GLN A 76 -1.62 -38.49 0.80
C GLN A 76 -1.14 -38.10 -0.62
N ASP A 77 -2.06 -38.05 -1.57
CA ASP A 77 -1.89 -37.74 -2.99
C ASP A 77 -2.42 -36.34 -3.35
N HIS A 78 -2.43 -35.40 -2.39
CA HIS A 78 -2.92 -34.04 -2.61
C HIS A 78 -2.10 -33.25 -3.65
N PRO A 79 -2.72 -32.28 -4.37
CA PRO A 79 -2.05 -31.44 -5.36
C PRO A 79 -0.79 -30.71 -4.86
N GLU A 80 0.22 -30.59 -5.74
CA GLU A 80 1.57 -30.12 -5.36
C GLU A 80 1.62 -28.71 -4.76
N ASN A 81 0.65 -27.82 -5.01
CA ASN A 81 0.73 -26.47 -4.44
C ASN A 81 0.33 -26.45 -2.96
N LEU A 82 -0.37 -27.48 -2.46
CA LEU A 82 -0.87 -27.57 -1.08
C LEU A 82 0.18 -27.99 -0.03
N ASP A 83 1.36 -28.50 -0.42
CA ASP A 83 2.47 -28.73 0.52
C ASP A 83 3.52 -27.60 0.53
N THR A 84 3.34 -26.62 -0.37
CA THR A 84 4.26 -25.49 -0.51
C THR A 84 3.91 -24.30 0.37
N ALA A 85 4.93 -23.50 0.65
CA ALA A 85 4.87 -22.35 1.52
C ALA A 85 3.74 -21.38 1.16
N ARG A 86 3.43 -21.20 -0.13
CA ARG A 86 2.36 -20.28 -0.57
C ARG A 86 1.00 -20.61 0.07
N PHE A 87 0.63 -21.90 0.15
CA PHE A 87 -0.62 -22.34 0.79
C PHE A 87 -0.55 -22.16 2.32
N TRP A 88 0.56 -22.57 2.94
CA TRP A 88 0.84 -22.32 4.36
C TRP A 88 0.70 -20.83 4.72
N SER A 89 1.26 -19.90 3.94
CA SER A 89 1.12 -18.46 4.17
C SER A 89 -0.28 -17.92 3.91
N GLY A 90 -1.02 -18.52 2.98
CA GLY A 90 -2.45 -18.24 2.77
C GLY A 90 -3.24 -18.54 4.04
N LEU A 91 -3.09 -19.74 4.60
CA LEU A 91 -3.73 -20.15 5.84
C LEU A 91 -3.35 -19.24 7.03
N TRP A 92 -2.08 -18.86 7.18
CA TRP A 92 -1.67 -17.95 8.27
C TRP A 92 -2.26 -16.54 8.17
N ALA A 93 -2.54 -16.07 6.95
CA ALA A 93 -3.17 -14.78 6.68
C ALA A 93 -4.70 -14.78 6.83
N LEU A 94 -5.34 -15.94 7.01
CA LEU A 94 -6.77 -16.03 7.30
C LEU A 94 -7.10 -15.61 8.74
N GLU A 95 -8.38 -15.32 8.97
CA GLU A 95 -8.93 -15.12 10.31
C GLU A 95 -9.18 -16.49 10.98
N VAL A 96 -9.20 -16.52 12.32
CA VAL A 96 -9.44 -17.78 13.08
C VAL A 96 -10.81 -18.40 12.77
N HIS A 97 -11.82 -17.60 12.39
CA HIS A 97 -13.10 -18.16 11.97
C HIS A 97 -12.98 -18.87 10.61
N SER A 98 -12.37 -18.24 9.59
CA SER A 98 -12.17 -18.86 8.27
C SER A 98 -11.42 -20.18 8.36
N LEU A 99 -10.42 -20.28 9.25
CA LEU A 99 -9.70 -21.54 9.51
C LEU A 99 -10.58 -22.61 10.18
N LYS A 100 -11.53 -22.23 11.04
CA LYS A 100 -12.56 -23.16 11.56
C LYS A 100 -13.52 -23.59 10.46
N ASP A 101 -13.94 -22.67 9.59
CA ASP A 101 -14.86 -22.93 8.48
C ASP A 101 -14.24 -23.90 7.46
N ILE A 102 -12.95 -23.74 7.16
CA ILE A 102 -12.18 -24.67 6.31
C ILE A 102 -12.04 -26.04 7.00
N ALA A 103 -11.63 -26.08 8.28
CA ALA A 103 -11.46 -27.32 9.02
C ALA A 103 -12.78 -28.11 9.15
N ALA A 104 -13.91 -27.42 9.39
CA ALA A 104 -15.23 -28.03 9.47
C ALA A 104 -15.68 -28.61 8.11
N LYS A 105 -15.38 -27.95 6.99
CA LYS A 105 -15.63 -28.49 5.64
C LYS A 105 -14.85 -29.78 5.38
N PHE A 106 -13.59 -29.86 5.83
CA PHE A 106 -12.82 -31.11 5.74
C PHE A 106 -13.45 -32.25 6.56
N GLU A 107 -13.95 -31.97 7.78
CA GLU A 107 -14.65 -32.97 8.61
C GLU A 107 -15.99 -33.40 8.02
N GLU A 108 -16.80 -32.46 7.55
CA GLU A 108 -18.10 -32.74 6.90
C GLU A 108 -17.92 -33.62 5.66
N ILE A 109 -17.00 -33.23 4.78
CA ILE A 109 -16.72 -33.96 3.54
C ILE A 109 -16.08 -35.33 3.84
N GLY A 110 -15.15 -35.43 4.79
CA GLY A 110 -14.50 -36.68 5.17
C GLY A 110 -15.39 -37.70 5.89
N SER A 111 -16.60 -37.30 6.31
CA SER A 111 -17.51 -38.16 7.09
C SER A 111 -18.38 -39.12 6.26
N ASP A 112 -18.44 -38.95 4.94
CA ASP A 112 -19.21 -39.81 4.02
C ASP A 112 -18.35 -40.14 2.79
N GLU A 113 -18.07 -41.43 2.55
CA GLU A 113 -17.29 -41.91 1.40
C GLU A 113 -17.85 -41.43 0.05
N ARG A 114 -19.16 -41.12 -0.02
CA ARG A 114 -19.81 -40.61 -1.24
C ARG A 114 -19.45 -39.15 -1.55
N ASN A 115 -18.85 -38.43 -0.60
CA ASN A 115 -18.42 -37.05 -0.75
C ASN A 115 -16.99 -36.90 -1.32
N GLU A 116 -16.30 -37.98 -1.68
CA GLU A 116 -14.98 -37.96 -2.35
C GLU A 116 -14.91 -36.94 -3.51
N ARG A 117 -15.96 -36.87 -4.35
CA ARG A 117 -16.03 -35.90 -5.46
C ARG A 117 -16.13 -34.45 -5.00
N ALA A 118 -16.74 -34.19 -3.84
CA ALA A 118 -16.78 -32.87 -3.23
C ALA A 118 -15.41 -32.51 -2.64
N LEU A 119 -14.70 -33.47 -2.03
CA LEU A 119 -13.33 -33.30 -1.55
C LEU A 119 -12.39 -32.92 -2.69
N GLN A 120 -12.39 -33.71 -3.77
CA GLN A 120 -11.53 -33.47 -4.92
C GLN A 120 -11.82 -32.12 -5.60
N LYS A 121 -13.10 -31.71 -5.69
CA LYS A 121 -13.45 -30.37 -6.16
C LYS A 121 -12.94 -29.26 -5.22
N TYR A 122 -13.05 -29.45 -3.91
CA TYR A 122 -12.59 -28.45 -2.95
C TYR A 122 -11.06 -28.33 -2.92
N LEU A 123 -10.33 -29.46 -2.97
CA LEU A 123 -8.88 -29.50 -3.10
C LEU A 123 -8.40 -28.83 -4.39
N ALA A 124 -9.05 -29.08 -5.53
CA ALA A 124 -8.73 -28.40 -6.78
C ALA A 124 -8.92 -26.88 -6.70
N ASN A 125 -9.97 -26.40 -6.01
CA ASN A 125 -10.17 -24.98 -5.76
C ASN A 125 -9.10 -24.38 -4.81
N LEU A 126 -8.67 -25.13 -3.78
CA LEU A 126 -7.59 -24.71 -2.88
C LEU A 126 -6.22 -24.66 -3.59
N ASP A 127 -5.98 -25.57 -4.53
CA ASP A 127 -4.75 -25.64 -5.33
C ASP A 127 -4.69 -24.52 -6.38
N ASP A 128 -5.80 -24.27 -7.09
CA ASP A 128 -5.93 -23.12 -8.01
C ASP A 128 -5.76 -21.78 -7.28
N ALA A 129 -6.33 -21.65 -6.06
CA ALA A 129 -6.06 -20.53 -5.18
C ALA A 129 -4.56 -20.40 -4.86
N ALA A 130 -3.92 -21.49 -4.40
CA ALA A 130 -2.49 -21.49 -4.09
C ALA A 130 -1.64 -21.10 -5.32
N ALA A 131 -1.94 -21.61 -6.50
CA ALA A 131 -1.25 -21.31 -7.75
C ALA A 131 -1.39 -19.83 -8.17
N LYS A 132 -2.60 -19.26 -8.05
CA LYS A 132 -2.89 -17.86 -8.40
C LYS A 132 -2.43 -16.84 -7.35
N PHE A 133 -2.30 -17.25 -6.09
CA PHE A 133 -2.01 -16.35 -4.98
C PHE A 133 -0.72 -15.52 -5.13
N PRO A 134 0.43 -16.06 -5.59
CA PRO A 134 1.61 -15.24 -5.91
C PRO A 134 1.34 -14.14 -6.95
N LYS A 135 0.44 -14.36 -7.92
CA LYS A 135 0.07 -13.39 -8.96
C LYS A 135 -0.85 -12.29 -8.38
N LEU A 136 -1.75 -12.65 -7.46
CA LEU A 136 -2.56 -11.68 -6.70
C LEU A 136 -1.69 -10.80 -5.78
N LEU A 137 -0.78 -11.41 -5.00
CA LEU A 137 0.19 -10.68 -4.17
C LEU A 137 1.07 -9.75 -5.02
N ARG A 138 1.57 -10.25 -6.16
CA ARG A 138 2.35 -9.45 -7.12
C ARG A 138 1.56 -8.25 -7.64
N MET A 139 0.27 -8.42 -7.92
CA MET A 139 -0.60 -7.31 -8.34
C MET A 139 -0.88 -6.32 -7.19
N GLY A 140 -1.08 -6.79 -5.96
CA GLY A 140 -1.20 -5.93 -4.78
C GLY A 140 0.06 -5.10 -4.49
N MET A 141 1.26 -5.67 -4.73
CA MET A 141 2.54 -5.05 -4.35
C MET A 141 3.23 -4.27 -5.49
N ILE A 142 3.31 -4.81 -6.71
CA ILE A 142 4.12 -4.19 -7.78
C ILE A 142 3.57 -2.82 -8.24
N PHE A 143 2.26 -2.59 -8.14
CA PHE A 143 1.69 -1.27 -8.44
C PHE A 143 2.04 -0.20 -7.39
N SER A 144 2.53 -0.58 -6.21
CA SER A 144 3.19 0.34 -5.26
C SER A 144 4.66 0.60 -5.63
N PHE A 145 5.40 -0.44 -6.07
CA PHE A 145 6.80 -0.32 -6.52
C PHE A 145 6.99 0.41 -7.87
N GLN A 146 5.93 0.70 -8.62
CA GLN A 146 6.02 1.17 -10.01
C GLN A 146 6.72 2.53 -10.24
N PHE A 147 7.07 3.27 -9.20
CA PHE A 147 7.76 4.56 -9.32
C PHE A 147 9.18 4.46 -9.89
N ASP A 148 9.84 3.30 -9.78
CA ASP A 148 11.16 3.04 -10.38
C ASP A 148 11.11 2.16 -11.64
N LEU A 149 10.14 1.25 -11.78
CA LEU A 149 10.03 0.44 -13.00
C LEU A 149 9.70 1.30 -14.24
N GLN A 150 8.87 2.34 -14.10
CA GLN A 150 8.66 3.31 -15.20
C GLN A 150 9.91 4.16 -15.51
N LYS A 151 10.83 4.37 -14.55
CA LYS A 151 12.13 4.98 -14.85
C LYS A 151 13.01 4.01 -15.63
N LEU A 152 13.07 2.74 -15.22
CA LEU A 152 13.88 1.72 -15.87
C LEU A 152 13.44 1.51 -17.33
N ILE A 153 12.14 1.35 -17.58
CA ILE A 153 11.58 1.23 -18.94
C ILE A 153 11.88 2.49 -19.77
N ARG A 154 11.70 3.70 -19.20
CA ARG A 154 12.09 4.95 -19.89
C ARG A 154 13.59 5.02 -20.16
N PHE A 155 14.45 4.55 -19.27
CA PHE A 155 15.90 4.58 -19.43
C PHE A 155 16.36 3.64 -20.56
N SER A 156 15.77 2.44 -20.65
CA SER A 156 16.01 1.51 -21.75
C SER A 156 15.51 2.06 -23.10
N VAL A 157 14.27 2.58 -23.15
CA VAL A 157 13.72 3.17 -24.39
C VAL A 157 14.50 4.41 -24.83
N MET A 158 14.95 5.26 -23.91
CA MET A 158 15.78 6.43 -24.22
C MET A 158 17.20 6.05 -24.66
N LYS A 159 17.77 4.96 -24.14
CA LYS A 159 19.08 4.45 -24.61
C LYS A 159 19.00 3.84 -26.00
N GLY A 160 17.95 3.08 -26.32
CA GLY A 160 17.73 2.56 -27.68
C GLY A 160 17.74 3.67 -28.73
N TYR A 161 17.03 4.77 -28.45
CA TYR A 161 16.98 5.95 -29.33
C TYR A 161 18.29 6.74 -29.47
N ALA A 162 19.28 6.52 -28.60
CA ALA A 162 20.59 7.13 -28.73
C ALA A 162 21.51 6.35 -29.68
N GLN A 163 21.38 5.02 -29.73
CA GLN A 163 22.38 4.14 -30.35
C GLN A 163 22.21 3.98 -31.87
N GLU A 164 21.04 4.28 -32.43
CA GLU A 164 20.79 4.29 -33.89
C GLU A 164 21.30 5.55 -34.63
N LYS A 165 21.85 6.55 -33.93
CA LYS A 165 22.35 7.79 -34.58
C LYS A 165 23.84 7.80 -34.90
N ASP A 166 24.65 7.00 -34.20
CA ASP A 166 26.11 7.01 -34.36
C ASP A 166 26.63 5.95 -35.34
N SER A 167 25.76 5.09 -35.89
CA SER A 167 26.11 4.14 -36.97
C SER A 167 26.17 4.78 -38.37
N GLY A 168 26.33 6.11 -38.45
CA GLY A 168 26.51 6.88 -39.69
C GLY A 168 27.94 6.84 -40.23
N GLY A 169 28.59 5.68 -40.26
CA GLY A 169 30.01 5.51 -40.62
C GLY A 169 30.31 5.73 -42.10
N ALA A 170 30.56 6.98 -42.51
CA ALA A 170 31.13 7.30 -43.81
C ALA A 170 32.66 7.09 -43.85
N GLN A 171 33.21 7.04 -45.06
CA GLN A 171 34.57 6.59 -45.37
C GLN A 171 35.70 7.41 -44.73
N LEU A 172 36.86 6.74 -44.60
CA LEU A 172 38.17 7.31 -44.33
C LEU A 172 38.54 8.40 -45.36
N ASP A 173 39.30 9.40 -44.92
CA ASP A 173 39.87 10.46 -45.76
C ASP A 173 41.33 10.70 -45.32
N GLU A 174 42.28 10.68 -46.27
CA GLU A 174 43.71 10.88 -45.98
C GLU A 174 44.17 12.29 -46.38
N GLY A 175 44.34 13.14 -45.36
CA GLY A 175 45.31 14.23 -45.23
C GLY A 175 45.73 15.10 -46.43
N THR A 176 45.63 16.42 -46.28
CA THR A 176 46.76 17.39 -46.31
C THR A 176 46.23 18.83 -46.13
N PRO A 177 46.85 19.70 -45.30
CA PRO A 177 46.41 21.09 -45.14
C PRO A 177 47.01 22.04 -46.19
N GLY A 178 46.30 23.13 -46.51
CA GLY A 178 46.81 24.23 -47.34
C GLY A 178 45.95 25.49 -47.21
N ASP A 179 46.61 26.63 -46.97
CA ASP A 179 45.95 27.94 -46.81
C ASP A 179 45.43 28.53 -48.13
N THR A 180 44.36 29.33 -48.06
CA THR A 180 44.39 30.78 -48.40
C THR A 180 42.99 31.40 -48.28
N ALA A 181 42.88 32.73 -48.43
CA ALA A 181 41.71 33.51 -48.05
C ALA A 181 41.01 34.24 -49.22
N SER A 182 39.82 34.78 -48.91
CA SER A 182 39.29 36.07 -49.41
C SER A 182 38.19 36.10 -50.49
N THR A 183 37.29 37.07 -50.28
CA THR A 183 36.52 37.86 -51.28
C THR A 183 35.41 37.23 -52.15
N ALA A 184 34.17 37.50 -51.70
CA ALA A 184 33.21 38.38 -52.40
C ALA A 184 32.60 38.02 -53.78
N ALA A 185 31.32 37.62 -53.70
CA ALA A 185 30.16 38.30 -54.31
C ALA A 185 29.78 38.15 -55.83
N ARG A 186 28.45 37.96 -56.00
CA ARG A 186 27.55 38.56 -57.03
C ARG A 186 27.28 37.76 -58.34
N LYS A 187 25.96 37.67 -58.67
CA LYS A 187 25.31 38.07 -59.97
C LYS A 187 24.54 37.00 -60.81
N ARG A 188 23.24 36.86 -60.50
CA ARG A 188 22.02 36.87 -61.40
C ARG A 188 21.99 36.18 -62.80
N ARG A 189 20.79 35.60 -63.08
CA ARG A 189 20.15 35.20 -64.39
C ARG A 189 20.65 33.86 -64.98
N ALA A 190 19.83 32.87 -65.35
CA ALA A 190 18.57 32.76 -66.17
C ALA A 190 18.85 32.60 -67.68
N SER A 191 18.12 31.80 -68.48
CA SER A 191 16.94 30.91 -68.23
C SER A 191 17.16 29.49 -68.85
N THR A 192 16.29 28.69 -69.51
CA THR A 192 14.93 28.80 -70.13
C THR A 192 14.32 27.40 -70.41
N SER A 193 13.02 27.34 -70.76
CA SER A 193 12.30 26.35 -71.63
C SER A 193 12.30 24.84 -71.26
N GLU A 194 11.15 24.23 -70.89
CA GLU A 194 10.14 23.51 -71.74
C GLU A 194 10.35 21.97 -71.74
N GLN A 195 9.37 21.05 -71.89
CA GLN A 195 7.90 21.13 -72.08
C GLN A 195 7.20 19.80 -71.64
N SER A 196 5.85 19.80 -71.58
CA SER A 196 4.93 18.64 -71.84
C SER A 196 4.41 17.71 -70.71
N ALA A 197 3.24 17.11 -71.03
CA ALA A 197 2.53 15.94 -70.46
C ALA A 197 1.84 15.99 -69.06
N THR A 198 0.50 16.13 -69.09
CA THR A 198 -0.47 15.81 -68.01
C THR A 198 -0.65 14.28 -67.84
N PRO A 199 -1.16 13.76 -66.69
CA PRO A 199 -2.60 13.81 -66.38
C PRO A 199 -2.98 14.12 -64.91
N GLN A 200 -4.21 14.57 -64.72
CA GLN A 200 -4.77 14.96 -63.41
C GLN A 200 -5.13 13.74 -62.54
N LYS A 201 -4.79 13.77 -61.24
CA LYS A 201 -5.36 12.87 -60.22
C LYS A 201 -6.33 13.63 -59.32
N MET A 202 -7.52 13.07 -59.11
CA MET A 202 -8.53 13.63 -58.20
C MET A 202 -8.08 13.51 -56.73
N PRO A 203 -8.27 14.54 -55.88
CA PRO A 203 -8.00 14.44 -54.45
C PRO A 203 -9.10 13.62 -53.75
N LYS A 204 -8.86 12.32 -53.58
CA LYS A 204 -9.77 11.44 -52.83
C LYS A 204 -9.67 11.77 -51.33
N LYS A 205 -10.54 12.68 -50.88
CA LYS A 205 -10.54 13.28 -49.53
C LYS A 205 -11.06 12.30 -48.48
N THR A 206 -10.30 11.22 -48.23
CA THR A 206 -10.58 10.25 -47.17
C THR A 206 -10.57 10.96 -45.82
N ALA A 207 -11.73 11.03 -45.16
CA ALA A 207 -11.81 11.56 -43.81
C ALA A 207 -11.05 10.63 -42.86
N GLN A 208 -9.89 11.08 -42.36
CA GLN A 208 -9.25 10.41 -41.24
C GLN A 208 -10.19 10.49 -40.03
N LYS A 209 -10.76 9.35 -39.63
CA LYS A 209 -11.34 9.19 -38.30
C LYS A 209 -10.23 9.54 -37.30
N THR A 210 -10.34 10.71 -36.67
CA THR A 210 -9.51 11.06 -35.53
C THR A 210 -9.74 10.01 -34.45
N ALA A 211 -8.71 9.22 -34.17
CA ALA A 211 -8.77 8.24 -33.10
C ALA A 211 -9.12 8.97 -31.79
N GLN A 212 -10.30 8.71 -31.25
CA GLN A 212 -10.70 9.25 -29.96
C GLN A 212 -9.72 8.71 -28.93
N LYS A 213 -8.86 9.58 -28.41
CA LYS A 213 -7.98 9.23 -27.31
C LYS A 213 -8.87 8.82 -26.15
N THR A 214 -8.76 7.58 -25.70
CA THR A 214 -9.37 7.14 -24.45
C THR A 214 -8.96 8.11 -23.35
N PRO A 215 -9.88 8.51 -22.46
CA PRO A 215 -9.56 9.44 -21.39
C PRO A 215 -8.45 8.83 -20.55
N LYS A 216 -7.37 9.59 -20.33
CA LYS A 216 -6.28 9.14 -19.47
C LYS A 216 -6.81 9.06 -18.05
N ASN A 217 -6.88 7.85 -17.50
CA ASN A 217 -7.28 7.62 -16.12
C ASN A 217 -6.30 8.37 -15.20
N THR A 218 -6.76 9.46 -14.61
CA THR A 218 -5.94 10.48 -13.94
C THR A 218 -6.49 10.70 -12.54
N ARG A 219 -5.66 10.44 -11.53
CA ARG A 219 -6.03 10.51 -10.11
C ARG A 219 -6.78 11.79 -9.77
N ASN A 220 -7.92 11.65 -9.10
CA ASN A 220 -8.80 12.74 -8.74
C ASN A 220 -8.21 13.53 -7.55
N LYS A 221 -7.68 14.72 -7.85
CA LYS A 221 -7.11 15.58 -6.81
C LYS A 221 -8.15 15.97 -5.75
N ALA A 222 -9.43 16.13 -6.11
CA ALA A 222 -10.47 16.48 -5.14
C ALA A 222 -10.59 15.40 -4.04
N LYS A 223 -10.57 14.11 -4.41
CA LYS A 223 -10.60 13.00 -3.47
C LYS A 223 -9.34 12.88 -2.61
N SER A 224 -8.18 13.19 -3.18
CA SER A 224 -6.95 13.36 -2.40
C SER A 224 -7.00 14.54 -1.43
N ASP A 225 -7.63 15.66 -1.80
CA ASP A 225 -7.81 16.84 -0.93
C ASP A 225 -8.88 16.57 0.16
N GLU A 226 -9.92 15.77 -0.14
CA GLU A 226 -10.93 15.26 0.82
C GLU A 226 -10.28 14.37 1.89
N ALA A 227 -9.50 13.35 1.49
CA ALA A 227 -8.76 12.50 2.42
C ALA A 227 -7.76 13.30 3.29
N LEU A 228 -7.12 14.32 2.72
CA LEU A 228 -6.27 15.26 3.47
C LEU A 228 -7.06 16.09 4.49
N ASN A 229 -8.28 16.51 4.18
CA ASN A 229 -9.12 17.26 5.12
C ASN A 229 -9.62 16.35 6.26
N ARG A 230 -10.08 15.13 5.95
CA ARG A 230 -10.46 14.09 6.93
C ARG A 230 -9.34 13.83 7.95
N ASP A 231 -8.13 13.57 7.45
CA ASP A 231 -6.96 13.28 8.29
C ASP A 231 -6.29 14.55 8.88
N ASN A 232 -7.04 15.68 8.93
CA ASN A 232 -6.60 16.96 9.49
C ASN A 232 -5.25 17.49 8.95
N LYS A 233 -4.91 17.12 7.71
CA LYS A 233 -3.64 17.39 7.02
C LYS A 233 -2.42 16.89 7.78
N ARG A 234 -2.57 15.78 8.51
CA ARG A 234 -1.54 15.10 9.30
C ARG A 234 -1.43 13.63 8.93
N CYS A 235 -0.30 13.01 9.28
CA CYS A 235 -0.12 11.57 9.13
C CYS A 235 -0.86 10.83 10.25
N ILE A 236 -1.81 9.94 9.89
CA ILE A 236 -2.63 9.19 10.86
C ILE A 236 -1.81 8.34 11.85
N VAL A 237 -0.59 7.94 11.48
CA VAL A 237 0.31 7.11 12.29
C VAL A 237 1.19 7.95 13.23
N THR A 238 1.68 9.12 12.80
CA THR A 238 2.72 9.91 13.51
C THR A 238 2.28 11.31 13.95
N ASN A 239 1.06 11.72 13.58
CA ASN A 239 0.54 13.08 13.70
C ASN A 239 1.37 14.17 12.95
N MET A 240 2.39 13.77 12.19
CA MET A 240 3.28 14.66 11.45
C MET A 240 2.56 15.47 10.37
N GLU A 241 2.97 16.71 10.20
CA GLU A 241 2.48 17.62 9.16
C GLU A 241 3.04 17.22 7.79
N THR A 242 2.44 17.76 6.72
CA THR A 242 2.78 17.45 5.32
C THR A 242 2.72 15.95 4.98
N PRO A 243 1.61 15.24 5.30
CA PRO A 243 1.41 13.89 4.80
C PRO A 243 1.29 13.87 3.27
N GLN A 244 1.53 12.70 2.71
CA GLN A 244 1.22 12.32 1.35
C GLN A 244 0.05 11.36 1.40
N VAL A 245 -0.88 11.51 0.46
CA VAL A 245 -1.96 10.54 0.29
C VAL A 245 -1.41 9.32 -0.44
N CYS A 246 -1.63 8.14 0.15
CA CYS A 246 -1.34 6.85 -0.45
C CYS A 246 -2.62 6.02 -0.55
N TYR A 247 -2.66 5.08 -1.50
CA TYR A 247 -3.79 4.17 -1.64
C TYR A 247 -3.62 2.93 -0.75
N ILE A 248 -4.72 2.32 -0.31
CA ILE A 248 -4.73 1.03 0.39
C ILE A 248 -4.51 -0.08 -0.64
N ILE A 249 -5.38 -0.14 -1.66
CA ILE A 249 -5.22 -0.96 -2.86
C ILE A 249 -4.73 -0.06 -4.02
N PRO A 250 -3.58 -0.33 -4.64
CA PRO A 250 -2.98 0.60 -5.61
C PRO A 250 -3.86 0.96 -6.82
N PHE A 251 -4.04 2.26 -7.06
CA PHE A 251 -4.75 2.84 -8.23
C PHE A 251 -4.39 2.21 -9.60
N GLY A 252 -3.18 1.67 -9.76
CA GLY A 252 -2.76 0.97 -10.99
C GLY A 252 -3.67 -0.20 -11.38
N LEU A 253 -4.30 -0.86 -10.40
CA LEU A 253 -5.18 -2.01 -10.56
C LEU A 253 -6.47 -1.71 -11.35
N LEU A 254 -6.86 -0.44 -11.47
CA LEU A 254 -7.93 0.02 -12.38
C LEU A 254 -7.74 -0.47 -13.82
N ASN A 255 -6.49 -0.60 -14.27
CA ASN A 255 -6.15 -1.04 -15.62
C ASN A 255 -6.10 -2.57 -15.75
N CYS A 256 -6.31 -3.29 -14.64
CA CYS A 256 -6.13 -4.73 -14.52
C CYS A 256 -7.39 -5.47 -14.01
N LYS A 257 -8.54 -4.81 -13.87
CA LYS A 257 -9.82 -5.40 -13.38
C LYS A 257 -10.11 -6.80 -13.95
N ARG A 258 -9.96 -6.98 -15.27
CA ARG A 258 -10.20 -8.26 -15.97
C ARG A 258 -9.19 -9.36 -15.65
N ALA A 259 -7.96 -9.01 -15.28
CA ALA A 259 -6.96 -9.95 -14.78
C ALA A 259 -7.10 -10.20 -13.27
N LEU A 260 -7.61 -9.21 -12.53
CA LEU A 260 -7.86 -9.30 -11.09
C LEU A 260 -9.06 -10.19 -10.76
N TRP A 261 -10.14 -10.14 -11.54
CA TRP A 261 -11.34 -10.95 -11.33
C TRP A 261 -11.04 -12.45 -11.12
N PRO A 262 -10.40 -13.19 -12.05
CA PRO A 262 -10.14 -14.62 -11.89
C PRO A 262 -9.08 -14.96 -10.82
N LEU A 263 -8.33 -13.96 -10.32
CA LEU A 263 -7.44 -14.12 -9.18
C LEU A 263 -8.21 -14.02 -7.86
N LEU A 264 -9.11 -13.04 -7.74
CA LEU A 264 -10.03 -12.93 -6.59
C LEU A 264 -10.98 -14.13 -6.53
N ASP A 265 -11.52 -14.56 -7.67
CA ASP A 265 -12.47 -15.68 -7.80
C ASP A 265 -11.91 -16.98 -7.19
N ALA A 266 -10.64 -17.28 -7.47
CA ALA A 266 -9.95 -18.43 -6.88
C ALA A 266 -9.83 -18.34 -5.35
N MET A 267 -9.74 -17.13 -4.79
CA MET A 267 -9.62 -16.94 -3.34
C MET A 267 -10.89 -17.29 -2.55
N GLN A 268 -12.03 -17.59 -3.21
CA GLN A 268 -13.28 -17.98 -2.53
C GLN A 268 -13.06 -19.20 -1.62
N ALA A 269 -12.15 -20.11 -2.01
CA ALA A 269 -11.80 -21.29 -1.23
C ALA A 269 -11.06 -20.97 0.09
N TRP A 270 -10.47 -19.78 0.21
CA TRP A 270 -9.69 -19.30 1.36
C TRP A 270 -10.45 -18.24 2.17
N PHE A 271 -10.81 -17.11 1.56
CA PHE A 271 -11.46 -15.98 2.25
C PHE A 271 -12.99 -16.15 2.39
N GLY A 272 -13.57 -17.13 1.71
CA GLY A 272 -15.02 -17.30 1.62
C GLY A 272 -15.64 -16.51 0.46
N GLU A 273 -16.83 -16.96 0.05
CA GLU A 273 -17.56 -16.44 -1.11
C GLU A 273 -17.98 -14.96 -0.92
N GLU A 274 -18.57 -14.62 0.23
CA GLU A 274 -19.01 -13.25 0.54
C GLU A 274 -17.87 -12.23 0.49
N ALA A 275 -16.72 -12.54 1.10
CA ALA A 275 -15.56 -11.66 1.13
C ALA A 275 -14.98 -11.43 -0.28
N VAL A 276 -14.97 -12.45 -1.14
CA VAL A 276 -14.54 -12.32 -2.53
C VAL A 276 -15.55 -11.56 -3.37
N ILE A 277 -16.85 -11.83 -3.25
CA ILE A 277 -17.89 -11.05 -3.96
C ILE A 277 -17.78 -9.57 -3.59
N LYS A 278 -17.58 -9.26 -2.30
CA LYS A 278 -17.38 -7.89 -1.82
C LYS A 278 -16.10 -7.25 -2.38
N ALA A 279 -15.00 -8.00 -2.46
CA ALA A 279 -13.75 -7.52 -3.08
C ALA A 279 -13.85 -7.37 -4.62
N GLN A 280 -14.53 -8.29 -5.32
CA GLN A 280 -14.81 -8.21 -6.76
C GLN A 280 -15.69 -6.99 -7.07
N ARG A 281 -16.74 -6.76 -6.26
CA ARG A 281 -17.57 -5.56 -6.32
C ARG A 281 -16.75 -4.28 -6.17
N ILE A 282 -16.01 -4.17 -5.07
CA ILE A 282 -15.19 -3.00 -4.73
C ILE A 282 -14.08 -2.71 -5.77
N LEU A 283 -13.47 -3.75 -6.35
CA LEU A 283 -12.26 -3.59 -7.19
C LEU A 283 -12.50 -3.77 -8.69
N CYS A 284 -13.56 -4.45 -9.12
CA CYS A 284 -13.72 -4.94 -10.49
C CYS A 284 -15.04 -4.58 -11.19
N GLU A 285 -16.11 -4.15 -10.50
CA GLU A 285 -17.33 -3.64 -11.17
C GLU A 285 -16.99 -2.44 -12.07
N GLU A 286 -17.62 -2.33 -13.26
CA GLU A 286 -17.31 -1.28 -14.25
C GLU A 286 -18.11 0.03 -14.02
N ASP A 287 -19.01 0.06 -13.04
CA ASP A 287 -19.89 1.20 -12.69
C ASP A 287 -19.16 2.38 -12.02
N ASP A 288 -19.83 3.54 -11.97
CA ASP A 288 -19.29 4.82 -11.44
C ASP A 288 -18.97 4.80 -9.93
N ASP A 289 -19.53 3.86 -9.15
CA ASP A 289 -19.35 3.71 -7.69
C ASP A 289 -17.98 3.10 -7.28
N ASN A 290 -17.00 3.10 -8.19
CA ASN A 290 -15.70 2.45 -8.05
C ASN A 290 -14.76 3.16 -7.06
N ILE A 291 -14.77 2.73 -5.80
CA ILE A 291 -14.07 3.39 -4.67
C ILE A 291 -12.53 3.40 -4.75
N ILE A 292 -11.88 2.86 -5.79
CA ILE A 292 -10.41 2.84 -5.90
C ILE A 292 -9.80 4.26 -5.92
N ASP A 293 -10.53 5.29 -6.35
CA ASP A 293 -10.07 6.69 -6.28
C ASP A 293 -10.86 7.57 -5.30
N GLU A 294 -11.56 6.94 -4.35
CA GLU A 294 -12.32 7.61 -3.28
C GLU A 294 -11.51 7.69 -1.97
N PRO A 295 -11.89 8.56 -1.00
CA PRO A 295 -11.22 8.68 0.30
C PRO A 295 -11.19 7.37 1.08
N ALA A 296 -12.15 6.47 0.85
CA ALA A 296 -12.21 5.13 1.41
C ALA A 296 -11.02 4.23 1.02
N ASN A 297 -10.37 4.47 -0.13
CA ASN A 297 -9.15 3.79 -0.52
C ASN A 297 -7.88 4.62 -0.21
N MET A 298 -7.97 5.67 0.59
CA MET A 298 -6.88 6.63 0.82
C MET A 298 -6.48 6.80 2.29
N LEU A 299 -5.18 6.90 2.54
CA LEU A 299 -4.57 7.16 3.86
C LEU A 299 -3.57 8.31 3.78
N CYS A 300 -3.56 9.20 4.78
CA CYS A 300 -2.50 10.19 4.92
C CYS A 300 -1.31 9.65 5.72
N LEU A 301 -0.18 9.41 5.04
CA LEU A 301 1.08 8.95 5.64
C LEU A 301 2.19 10.00 5.46
N ASN A 302 3.12 10.11 6.41
CA ASN A 302 4.33 10.92 6.17
C ASN A 302 5.17 10.26 5.05
N ALA A 303 6.05 11.02 4.38
CA ALA A 303 6.78 10.52 3.20
C ALA A 303 7.59 9.24 3.47
N GLN A 304 8.07 9.02 4.70
CA GLN A 304 8.81 7.83 5.07
C GLN A 304 7.90 6.61 5.23
N LEU A 305 6.73 6.77 5.86
CA LEU A 305 5.72 5.73 6.00
C LEU A 305 5.02 5.43 4.68
N HIS A 306 4.77 6.42 3.81
CA HIS A 306 4.26 6.17 2.46
C HIS A 306 5.20 5.26 1.66
N LYS A 307 6.53 5.48 1.77
CA LYS A 307 7.49 4.54 1.18
C LYS A 307 7.43 3.16 1.86
N TRP A 308 7.44 3.08 3.19
CA TRP A 308 7.42 1.80 3.90
C TRP A 308 6.11 1.00 3.72
N TRP A 309 5.00 1.68 3.44
CA TRP A 309 3.73 1.10 3.01
C TRP A 309 3.85 0.47 1.63
N ALA A 310 4.39 1.22 0.67
CA ALA A 310 4.67 0.73 -0.68
C ALA A 310 5.68 -0.43 -0.72
N ASP A 311 6.69 -0.41 0.17
CA ASP A 311 7.71 -1.44 0.35
C ASP A 311 7.23 -2.68 1.15
N GLY A 312 5.98 -2.70 1.66
CA GLY A 312 5.45 -3.82 2.46
C GLY A 312 6.15 -4.05 3.81
N LYS A 313 6.59 -2.98 4.49
CA LYS A 313 7.35 -3.04 5.75
C LYS A 313 6.47 -3.01 7.00
N PHE A 314 5.25 -2.54 6.89
CA PHE A 314 4.23 -2.57 7.94
C PHE A 314 2.85 -2.73 7.30
N MET A 315 1.84 -3.04 8.11
CA MET A 315 0.44 -3.00 7.72
C MET A 315 -0.43 -2.30 8.78
N LEU A 316 -1.66 -1.97 8.38
CA LEU A 316 -2.71 -1.44 9.24
C LEU A 316 -3.87 -2.45 9.25
N LYS A 317 -3.96 -3.30 10.28
CA LYS A 317 -5.05 -4.28 10.38
C LYS A 317 -6.25 -3.62 11.07
N PRO A 318 -7.47 -3.63 10.49
CA PRO A 318 -8.62 -2.97 11.10
C PRO A 318 -9.08 -3.73 12.36
N ILE A 319 -9.77 -3.03 13.28
CA ILE A 319 -10.34 -3.60 14.50
C ILE A 319 -11.87 -3.63 14.36
N GLY A 320 -12.37 -4.54 13.54
CA GLY A 320 -13.79 -4.62 13.21
C GLY A 320 -14.28 -3.46 12.32
N PRO A 321 -15.58 -3.48 11.97
CA PRO A 321 -16.18 -2.52 11.04
C PRO A 321 -16.28 -1.10 11.64
N PRO A 322 -16.57 -0.08 10.81
CA PRO A 322 -16.82 1.28 11.28
C PRO A 322 -17.93 1.35 12.34
N TYR A 323 -17.76 2.24 13.31
CA TYR A 323 -18.77 2.50 14.34
C TYR A 323 -18.95 4.01 14.56
N LYS A 324 -20.03 4.38 15.27
CA LYS A 324 -20.30 5.77 15.65
C LYS A 324 -19.77 6.03 17.05
N GLU A 325 -18.89 7.02 17.17
CA GLU A 325 -18.41 7.54 18.44
C GLU A 325 -19.13 8.87 18.73
N PRO A 326 -19.67 9.10 19.93
CA PRO A 326 -20.17 10.42 20.29
C PRO A 326 -19.00 11.42 20.24
N MET A 327 -19.24 12.62 19.73
CA MET A 327 -18.29 13.72 19.89
C MET A 327 -18.27 14.12 21.37
N GLU A 328 -17.10 14.02 22.01
CA GLU A 328 -16.84 14.74 23.26
C GLU A 328 -17.03 16.23 22.97
N ASP A 329 -17.88 16.90 23.74
CA ASP A 329 -18.10 18.35 23.60
C ASP A 329 -16.78 19.06 23.93
N ASP A 330 -16.11 19.63 22.92
CA ASP A 330 -14.70 20.03 22.94
C ASP A 330 -14.35 21.09 24.01
N GLY A 331 -15.35 21.61 24.73
CA GLY A 331 -15.29 22.86 25.50
C GLY A 331 -15.20 24.10 24.62
N VAL A 332 -14.90 23.93 23.32
CA VAL A 332 -14.96 24.95 22.27
C VAL A 332 -16.41 25.18 21.87
N ALA A 333 -17.18 25.72 22.81
CA ALA A 333 -18.48 26.31 22.57
C ALA A 333 -18.33 27.40 21.49
N THR A 334 -18.57 27.02 20.24
CA THR A 334 -18.41 27.92 19.10
C THR A 334 -19.44 29.02 19.21
N ASP A 335 -19.00 30.28 19.19
CA ASP A 335 -19.75 31.49 19.59
C ASP A 335 -20.88 31.88 18.61
N LEU A 336 -21.79 30.96 18.35
CA LEU A 336 -23.03 31.11 17.58
C LEU A 336 -24.01 32.12 18.23
N GLN A 337 -23.71 32.61 19.43
CA GLN A 337 -24.43 33.74 20.04
C GLN A 337 -24.09 35.09 19.39
N THR A 338 -22.88 35.28 18.84
CA THR A 338 -22.43 36.58 18.30
C THR A 338 -23.25 37.04 17.09
N ALA A 339 -23.86 36.12 16.34
CA ALA A 339 -24.68 36.43 15.17
C ALA A 339 -26.08 37.02 15.49
N ASN A 340 -26.56 36.91 16.73
CA ASN A 340 -27.97 37.22 17.08
C ASN A 340 -28.19 38.55 17.83
N GLN A 341 -27.15 39.34 18.12
CA GLN A 341 -27.30 40.55 18.96
C GLN A 341 -27.78 41.81 18.21
N LEU A 342 -28.01 41.75 16.89
CA LEU A 342 -28.35 42.92 16.05
C LEU A 342 -29.80 42.95 15.54
N ASN A 343 -30.81 42.64 16.38
CA ASN A 343 -32.19 43.16 16.21
C ASN A 343 -33.10 42.96 17.45
N PRO A 344 -33.07 43.86 18.46
CA PRO A 344 -33.92 43.75 19.65
C PRO A 344 -35.29 44.42 19.46
N ARG A 345 -36.25 43.80 18.74
CA ARG A 345 -37.66 44.25 18.69
C ARG A 345 -38.69 43.12 18.75
N HIS A 346 -39.39 43.09 19.88
CA HIS A 346 -40.74 42.54 20.14
C HIS A 346 -41.18 41.25 19.42
N SER A 347 -41.11 40.13 20.14
CA SER A 347 -42.09 39.06 20.02
C SER A 347 -42.36 38.44 21.40
N MET A 348 -43.62 38.12 21.73
CA MET A 348 -43.98 37.61 23.06
C MET A 348 -43.99 36.09 23.11
N SER A 349 -43.37 35.56 24.17
CA SER A 349 -43.80 34.37 24.93
C SER A 349 -44.54 33.28 24.14
N THR A 350 -43.81 32.45 23.41
CA THR A 350 -44.15 31.03 23.30
C THR A 350 -43.19 30.23 24.17
N ARG A 351 -43.69 29.22 24.88
CA ARG A 351 -42.85 28.27 25.64
C ARG A 351 -42.08 27.41 24.63
N ARG A 352 -40.96 27.93 24.15
CA ARG A 352 -40.05 27.23 23.23
C ARG A 352 -39.48 26.03 23.99
N ALA A 353 -39.96 24.83 23.66
CA ALA A 353 -39.44 23.61 24.24
C ALA A 353 -37.92 23.57 24.04
N GLU A 354 -37.19 23.28 25.11
CA GLU A 354 -35.74 23.11 25.07
C GLU A 354 -35.46 21.84 24.26
N LYS A 355 -35.24 22.02 22.96
CA LYS A 355 -34.58 21.00 22.14
C LYS A 355 -33.22 20.77 22.77
N GLN A 356 -33.08 19.64 23.46
CA GLN A 356 -31.77 19.09 23.79
C GLN A 356 -30.91 19.12 22.51
N PRO A 357 -29.63 19.50 22.60
CA PRO A 357 -28.75 19.49 21.45
C PRO A 357 -28.77 18.08 20.87
N ALA A 358 -29.02 17.96 19.56
CA ALA A 358 -29.00 16.67 18.90
C ALA A 358 -27.59 16.09 19.04
N GLU A 359 -27.47 14.93 19.69
CA GLU A 359 -26.21 14.27 19.97
C GLU A 359 -25.39 14.15 18.68
N ARG A 360 -24.21 14.78 18.67
CA ARG A 360 -23.31 14.75 17.52
C ARG A 360 -22.46 13.49 17.60
N PHE A 361 -22.52 12.69 16.54
CA PHE A 361 -21.70 11.49 16.38
C PHE A 361 -20.77 11.70 15.20
N ARG A 362 -19.56 11.17 15.31
CA ARG A 362 -18.62 10.97 14.21
C ARG A 362 -18.51 9.49 13.91
N TRP A 363 -18.24 9.14 12.66
CA TRP A 363 -17.84 7.78 12.32
C TRP A 363 -16.36 7.58 12.65
N CYS A 364 -16.01 6.38 13.11
CA CYS A 364 -14.66 5.96 13.45
C CYS A 364 -14.33 4.63 12.76
N GLN A 365 -13.13 4.53 12.18
CA GLN A 365 -12.48 3.24 11.87
C GLN A 365 -11.23 3.11 12.75
N GLU A 366 -11.19 2.04 13.56
CA GLU A 366 -10.01 1.65 14.33
C GLU A 366 -9.12 0.69 13.54
N MET A 367 -7.80 0.81 13.73
CA MET A 367 -6.80 -0.09 13.16
C MET A 367 -5.57 -0.21 14.05
N THR A 368 -4.90 -1.36 14.02
CA THR A 368 -3.59 -1.59 14.65
C THR A 368 -2.47 -1.43 13.64
N PHE A 369 -1.46 -0.66 14.00
CA PHE A 369 -0.16 -0.66 13.32
C PHE A 369 0.64 -1.91 13.68
N ASN A 370 1.19 -2.59 12.67
CA ASN A 370 2.07 -3.74 12.86
C ASN A 370 3.23 -3.69 11.86
N TRP A 371 4.48 -3.70 12.33
CA TRP A 371 5.67 -3.99 11.53
C TRP A 371 5.58 -5.44 11.03
N LEU A 372 5.99 -5.67 9.79
CA LEU A 372 5.94 -7.00 9.18
C LEU A 372 7.30 -7.68 9.30
N LYS A 373 7.35 -8.79 10.05
CA LYS A 373 8.54 -9.63 10.14
C LYS A 373 8.59 -10.64 9.02
N TRP A 374 9.79 -10.80 8.45
CA TRP A 374 10.03 -11.53 7.21
C TRP A 374 10.73 -12.85 7.49
N THR A 375 10.38 -13.92 6.76
CA THR A 375 11.09 -15.21 6.82
C THR A 375 12.01 -15.40 5.60
N ASN A 376 12.92 -16.38 5.68
CA ASN A 376 13.72 -16.84 4.55
C ASN A 376 13.02 -17.90 3.65
N ILE A 377 11.75 -18.23 3.95
CA ILE A 377 10.96 -19.21 3.19
C ILE A 377 10.47 -18.56 1.90
N LYS A 378 10.59 -19.26 0.77
CA LYS A 378 10.09 -18.84 -0.54
C LYS A 378 8.76 -19.52 -0.85
N MET A 379 7.91 -18.87 -1.63
CA MET A 379 6.61 -19.39 -2.14
C MET A 379 6.63 -20.85 -2.64
N LYS A 380 7.72 -21.28 -3.29
CA LYS A 380 7.90 -22.62 -3.89
C LYS A 380 8.57 -23.65 -2.94
N ASP A 381 9.03 -23.25 -1.77
CA ASP A 381 9.63 -24.18 -0.79
C ASP A 381 8.54 -25.06 -0.15
N ARG A 382 8.85 -26.31 0.19
CA ARG A 382 7.96 -27.19 0.97
C ARG A 382 8.10 -26.89 2.47
N VAL A 383 6.98 -26.79 3.19
CA VAL A 383 6.96 -26.34 4.60
C VAL A 383 6.12 -27.28 5.45
N SER A 384 6.65 -27.71 6.59
CA SER A 384 5.86 -28.46 7.59
C SER A 384 4.79 -27.53 8.18
N PHE A 385 3.52 -27.97 8.22
CA PHE A 385 2.42 -27.10 8.66
C PHE A 385 2.40 -26.86 10.18
N ASP A 386 3.07 -27.73 10.95
CA ASP A 386 3.43 -27.51 12.37
C ASP A 386 4.50 -26.39 12.55
N CYS A 387 5.05 -25.84 11.46
CA CYS A 387 6.03 -24.77 11.51
C CYS A 387 5.39 -23.45 11.94
N ASN A 388 5.53 -23.13 13.23
CA ASN A 388 5.26 -21.81 13.77
C ASN A 388 6.13 -20.72 13.06
N PRO A 389 5.52 -19.73 12.38
CA PRO A 389 6.24 -18.67 11.67
C PRO A 389 7.11 -17.77 12.56
N SER A 390 6.77 -17.56 13.84
CA SER A 390 7.59 -16.72 14.74
C SER A 390 8.98 -17.30 15.00
N LYS A 391 9.14 -18.62 14.82
CA LYS A 391 10.41 -19.35 14.90
C LYS A 391 11.20 -19.34 13.58
N LYS A 392 10.70 -18.64 12.54
CA LYS A 392 11.29 -18.55 11.19
C LYS A 392 11.56 -17.12 10.73
N PHE A 393 11.15 -16.11 11.50
CA PHE A 393 11.51 -14.73 11.22
C PHE A 393 13.03 -14.53 11.28
N GLN A 394 13.56 -13.74 10.34
CA GLN A 394 14.94 -13.30 10.39
C GLN A 394 15.15 -12.30 11.54
N PRO A 395 16.35 -12.28 12.14
CA PRO A 395 16.86 -11.06 12.79
C PRO A 395 16.72 -9.86 11.85
N HIS A 396 16.43 -8.69 12.38
CA HIS A 396 16.30 -7.50 11.55
C HIS A 396 17.67 -6.92 11.18
N ASP A 397 18.23 -7.37 10.05
CA ASP A 397 19.44 -6.78 9.44
C ASP A 397 19.27 -5.27 9.13
N TYR A 398 18.03 -4.79 9.08
CA TYR A 398 17.71 -3.38 9.02
C TYR A 398 17.80 -2.74 10.41
N LYS A 399 18.53 -1.62 10.53
CA LYS A 399 18.37 -0.68 11.65
C LYS A 399 16.87 -0.51 11.95
N PRO A 400 16.44 -0.52 13.22
CA PRO A 400 15.02 -0.47 13.57
C PRO A 400 14.33 0.69 12.84
N LEU A 401 13.17 0.42 12.24
CA LEU A 401 12.45 1.36 11.38
C LEU A 401 11.72 2.40 12.24
N VAL A 402 12.49 3.28 12.89
CA VAL A 402 11.95 4.29 13.82
C VAL A 402 11.20 5.38 13.05
N ALA A 403 9.91 5.16 12.80
CA ALA A 403 8.97 6.26 12.61
C ALA A 403 8.77 6.96 13.97
N THR A 404 8.99 8.27 14.03
CA THR A 404 8.75 9.08 15.24
C THR A 404 7.49 9.93 15.10
N GLY A 405 6.72 10.04 16.18
CA GLY A 405 5.61 10.98 16.29
C GLY A 405 6.06 12.42 16.55
N LEU A 406 5.16 13.39 16.36
CA LEU A 406 5.40 14.78 16.80
C LEU A 406 5.31 14.98 18.31
N ASP A 407 4.59 14.11 19.02
CA ASP A 407 4.09 14.42 20.36
C ASP A 407 4.15 13.26 21.39
N PRO A 408 5.18 13.25 22.25
CA PRO A 408 6.57 13.61 21.92
C PRO A 408 7.14 12.67 20.84
N TRP A 409 8.47 12.59 20.68
CA TRP A 409 9.17 11.74 19.69
C TRP A 409 9.08 10.23 19.97
N LYS A 410 7.89 9.71 20.27
CA LYS A 410 7.62 8.29 20.47
C LYS A 410 7.83 7.52 19.17
N THR A 411 8.59 6.43 19.25
CA THR A 411 8.65 5.40 18.21
C THR A 411 7.26 4.81 17.96
N VAL A 412 6.93 4.54 16.70
CA VAL A 412 5.76 3.73 16.35
C VAL A 412 6.08 2.26 16.64
N THR A 413 5.44 1.71 17.67
CA THR A 413 5.54 0.30 18.08
C THR A 413 4.43 -0.55 17.46
N ASP A 414 4.61 -1.87 17.49
CA ASP A 414 3.54 -2.83 17.19
C ASP A 414 2.36 -2.68 18.15
N GLY A 415 1.18 -3.09 17.67
CA GLY A 415 -0.08 -2.97 18.39
C GLY A 415 -0.57 -1.54 18.59
N LYS A 416 0.12 -0.51 18.06
CA LYS A 416 -0.31 0.88 18.21
C LYS A 416 -1.69 1.07 17.57
N LEU A 417 -2.67 1.39 18.40
CA LEU A 417 -4.00 1.82 17.98
C LEU A 417 -3.93 3.15 17.22
N ILE A 418 -4.60 3.18 16.08
CA ILE A 418 -4.87 4.36 15.25
C ILE A 418 -6.38 4.44 15.08
N LYS A 419 -6.94 5.64 15.27
CA LYS A 419 -8.34 5.96 14.99
C LYS A 419 -8.37 6.96 13.82
N VAL A 420 -9.20 6.70 12.81
CA VAL A 420 -9.52 7.67 11.75
C VAL A 420 -10.99 8.03 11.87
N TYR A 421 -11.29 9.33 11.75
CA TYR A 421 -12.63 9.87 11.97
C TYR A 421 -13.16 10.58 10.72
N ALA A 422 -14.48 10.55 10.53
CA ALA A 422 -15.17 11.29 9.48
C ALA A 422 -16.63 11.62 9.85
N ASP A 423 -17.22 12.58 9.13
CA ASP A 423 -18.64 12.91 9.24
C ASP A 423 -19.55 11.84 8.59
N PHE A 424 -19.04 11.13 7.58
CA PHE A 424 -19.74 10.06 6.87
C PHE A 424 -18.92 8.75 6.86
N GLU A 425 -19.60 7.61 6.91
CA GLU A 425 -18.97 6.28 6.89
C GLU A 425 -18.16 6.04 5.61
N ALA A 426 -18.66 6.51 4.46
CA ALA A 426 -18.02 6.35 3.15
C ALA A 426 -16.70 7.14 2.99
N ASP A 427 -16.41 8.10 3.88
CA ASP A 427 -15.15 8.83 3.86
C ASP A 427 -14.05 8.11 4.67
N LEU A 428 -14.41 7.14 5.52
CA LEU A 428 -13.44 6.38 6.31
C LEU A 428 -12.65 5.39 5.45
N PRO A 429 -11.38 5.10 5.81
CA PRO A 429 -10.63 3.98 5.23
C PRO A 429 -11.44 2.68 5.27
N SER A 430 -11.71 2.09 4.11
CA SER A 430 -12.60 0.93 3.99
C SER A 430 -12.05 -0.27 4.75
N TYR A 431 -12.87 -0.79 5.68
CA TYR A 431 -12.61 -2.02 6.43
C TYR A 431 -12.16 -3.16 5.52
N ASP A 432 -12.90 -3.41 4.44
CA ASP A 432 -12.66 -4.55 3.54
C ASP A 432 -11.37 -4.40 2.76
N LEU A 433 -11.01 -3.17 2.36
CA LEU A 433 -9.74 -2.89 1.71
C LEU A 433 -8.56 -3.05 2.67
N LEU A 434 -8.69 -2.55 3.91
CA LEU A 434 -7.69 -2.73 4.96
C LEU A 434 -7.51 -4.21 5.31
N GLN A 435 -8.58 -4.97 5.47
CA GLN A 435 -8.51 -6.40 5.80
C GLN A 435 -7.93 -7.22 4.63
N LEU A 436 -8.37 -7.00 3.39
CA LEU A 436 -7.81 -7.67 2.21
C LEU A 436 -6.31 -7.38 2.09
N GLN A 437 -5.90 -6.11 2.23
CA GLN A 437 -4.51 -5.72 2.15
C GLN A 437 -3.69 -6.28 3.33
N ALA A 438 -4.23 -6.29 4.55
CA ALA A 438 -3.57 -6.88 5.72
C ALA A 438 -3.36 -8.40 5.57
N ASN A 439 -4.34 -9.13 5.02
CA ASN A 439 -4.19 -10.55 4.70
C ASN A 439 -3.07 -10.75 3.65
N LEU A 440 -3.09 -9.99 2.55
CA LEU A 440 -2.07 -10.06 1.50
C LEU A 440 -0.66 -9.74 2.04
N LEU A 441 -0.52 -8.67 2.83
CA LEU A 441 0.75 -8.26 3.44
C LEU A 441 1.25 -9.27 4.49
N THR A 442 0.35 -9.86 5.28
CA THR A 442 0.68 -10.93 6.23
C THR A 442 1.30 -12.11 5.48
N ALA A 443 0.63 -12.64 4.45
CA ALA A 443 1.16 -13.76 3.69
C ALA A 443 2.47 -13.42 2.97
N PHE A 444 2.56 -12.24 2.34
CA PHE A 444 3.78 -11.76 1.69
C PHE A 444 4.98 -11.77 2.64
N SER A 445 4.80 -11.29 3.88
CA SER A 445 5.85 -11.30 4.91
C SER A 445 6.33 -12.72 5.26
N LEU A 446 5.45 -13.71 5.17
CA LEU A 446 5.76 -15.10 5.53
C LEU A 446 6.53 -15.86 4.46
N THR A 447 6.38 -15.54 3.17
CA THR A 447 6.86 -16.39 2.05
C THR A 447 7.55 -15.66 0.89
N ALA A 448 7.74 -14.35 1.00
CA ALA A 448 8.38 -13.55 -0.02
C ALA A 448 9.18 -12.38 0.57
N GLY A 449 10.19 -12.69 1.40
CA GLY A 449 11.22 -11.71 1.78
C GLY A 449 11.73 -10.98 0.54
N ALA A 450 11.50 -9.66 0.47
CA ALA A 450 11.08 -9.03 -0.78
C ALA A 450 12.18 -8.88 -1.86
N ASP A 451 12.38 -9.93 -2.66
CA ASP A 451 12.98 -9.83 -4.00
C ASP A 451 11.91 -10.05 -5.08
N PRO A 452 11.45 -8.98 -5.76
CA PRO A 452 10.53 -9.07 -6.90
C PRO A 452 10.99 -10.01 -8.03
N LYS A 453 12.30 -10.30 -8.13
CA LYS A 453 12.88 -11.23 -9.12
C LYS A 453 12.48 -12.68 -8.89
N LEU A 454 12.13 -13.07 -7.66
CA LEU A 454 11.62 -14.41 -7.36
C LEU A 454 10.27 -14.72 -8.04
N TYR A 455 9.66 -13.71 -8.68
CA TYR A 455 8.45 -13.83 -9.48
C TYR A 455 8.68 -13.69 -11.00
N GLU A 456 9.89 -13.36 -11.47
CA GLU A 456 10.16 -12.98 -12.87
C GLU A 456 10.23 -14.17 -13.86
N SER A 457 10.14 -15.42 -13.41
CA SER A 457 10.66 -16.56 -14.18
C SER A 457 9.71 -17.33 -15.11
N ASP A 458 8.38 -17.23 -14.95
CA ASP A 458 7.47 -18.30 -15.45
C ASP A 458 6.39 -17.86 -16.47
N ASP A 459 6.30 -16.57 -16.84
CA ASP A 459 5.02 -15.96 -17.29
C ASP A 459 5.13 -15.07 -18.57
N GLU A 460 6.18 -15.22 -19.41
CA GLU A 460 6.36 -14.41 -20.65
C GLU A 460 5.57 -14.92 -21.88
N ASP A 461 4.86 -16.05 -21.79
CA ASP A 461 4.16 -16.72 -22.90
C ASP A 461 2.62 -16.45 -22.97
N VAL A 462 2.13 -15.28 -22.51
CA VAL A 462 0.69 -14.92 -22.44
C VAL A 462 0.35 -13.54 -23.02
#